data_AF-A0A6N2DUL7-F1
#
_entry.id   AF-A0A6N2DUL7-F1
#
_cell.length_a   1.000
_cell.length_b   1.000
_cell.length_c   1.000
_cell.angle_alpha   90.00
_cell.angle_beta   90.00
_cell.angle_gamma   90.00
#
_symmetry.space_group_name_H-M   'P 1'
#
loop_
_entity.id
_entity.type
_entity.pdbx_description
1 polymer ?
#
loop_
_entity_poly.entity_id
_entity_poly.type
_entity_poly.pdbx_seq_one_letter_code
_entity_poly.pdbx_strand_id
1 'polypeptide(L)'
;MLDLNRGVMTRFTSDGLQVSMYLDAPGEYLDENGDPVPMKLASQAGFDTKRDVREAARLEKLRLAKAKIDLEYVDNDDDFQVLEHIENGGKLKVRRMANGRHAIFNEAGERITKRDFNQAEAEDLIAKSQALVSSRKAPKNEAARSAAA
;
A
#
# COMPACT_ATOMS: atom_id res chain seq x y z
N MET A 1 9.40 -22.85 -20.49
CA MET A 1 8.99 -21.90 -21.55
C MET A 1 8.85 -20.52 -20.93
N LEU A 2 9.48 -19.50 -21.54
CA LEU A 2 9.45 -18.12 -21.05
C LEU A 2 8.09 -17.45 -21.29
N ASP A 3 7.60 -16.71 -20.31
CA ASP A 3 6.37 -15.92 -20.44
C ASP A 3 6.67 -14.54 -21.04
N LEU A 4 6.48 -14.44 -22.36
CA LEU A 4 6.78 -13.22 -23.10
C LEU A 4 5.87 -12.03 -22.73
N ASN A 5 4.74 -12.26 -22.06
CA ASN A 5 3.81 -11.19 -21.67
C ASN A 5 4.31 -10.37 -20.48
N ARG A 6 5.28 -10.88 -19.70
CA ARG A 6 5.86 -10.20 -18.53
C ARG A 6 6.93 -9.18 -18.89
N GLY A 7 7.29 -9.09 -20.16
CA GLY A 7 8.43 -8.30 -20.63
C GLY A 7 9.74 -9.02 -20.32
N VAL A 8 10.49 -9.35 -21.36
CA VAL A 8 11.74 -10.11 -21.27
C VAL A 8 12.85 -9.32 -21.93
N MET A 9 13.99 -9.22 -21.25
CA MET A 9 15.25 -8.79 -21.86
C MET A 9 16.07 -10.03 -22.21
N THR A 10 16.36 -10.20 -23.49
CA THR A 10 17.15 -11.33 -23.99
C THR A 10 18.48 -10.84 -24.52
N ARG A 11 19.56 -11.55 -24.18
CA ARG A 11 20.90 -11.35 -24.73
C ARG A 11 21.53 -12.69 -25.08
N PHE A 12 22.57 -12.64 -25.90
CA PHE A 12 23.31 -13.82 -26.31
C PHE A 12 24.75 -13.73 -25.77
N THR A 13 25.29 -14.85 -25.32
CA THR A 13 26.72 -14.96 -25.01
C THR A 13 27.54 -14.94 -26.30
N SER A 14 28.86 -14.78 -26.17
CA SER A 14 29.80 -14.95 -27.30
C SER A 14 29.67 -16.30 -28.00
N ASP A 15 29.22 -17.32 -27.26
CA ASP A 15 29.13 -18.70 -27.71
C ASP A 15 27.75 -19.03 -28.31
N GLY A 16 26.86 -18.03 -28.40
CA GLY A 16 25.53 -18.17 -28.99
C GLY A 16 24.43 -18.63 -28.03
N LEU A 17 24.73 -18.78 -26.74
CA LEU A 17 23.73 -19.20 -25.75
C LEU A 17 22.78 -18.05 -25.41
N GLN A 18 21.48 -18.31 -25.50
CA GLN A 18 20.44 -17.33 -25.17
C GLN A 18 20.25 -17.24 -23.65
N VAL A 19 20.37 -16.01 -23.12
CA VAL A 19 20.08 -15.70 -21.72
C VAL A 19 18.99 -14.63 -21.67
N SER A 20 17.92 -14.94 -20.97
CA SER A 20 16.75 -14.08 -20.80
C SER A 20 16.58 -13.69 -19.34
N MET A 21 16.06 -12.50 -19.08
CA MET A 21 15.71 -12.01 -17.74
C MET A 21 14.37 -11.29 -17.82
N TYR A 22 13.47 -11.54 -16.87
CA TYR A 22 12.22 -10.79 -16.80
C TYR A 22 12.47 -9.37 -16.27
N LEU A 23 11.73 -8.40 -16.78
CA LEU A 23 11.85 -7.00 -16.34
C LEU A 23 11.30 -6.77 -14.93
N ASP A 24 10.34 -7.59 -14.50
CA ASP A 24 9.73 -7.54 -13.17
C ASP A 24 10.49 -8.36 -12.11
N ALA A 25 11.40 -9.25 -12.53
CA ALA A 25 12.25 -10.08 -11.68
C ALA A 25 13.74 -9.94 -12.07
N PRO A 26 14.35 -8.76 -11.86
CA PRO A 26 15.76 -8.56 -12.17
C PRO A 26 16.63 -9.50 -11.33
N GLY A 27 17.71 -10.02 -11.93
CA GLY A 27 18.64 -10.95 -11.29
C GLY A 27 18.26 -12.43 -11.41
N GLU A 28 17.07 -12.75 -11.92
CA GLU A 28 16.68 -14.10 -12.33
C GLU A 28 16.96 -14.30 -13.82
N TYR A 29 18.01 -15.04 -14.12
CA TYR A 29 18.43 -15.33 -15.50
C TYR A 29 17.98 -16.72 -15.89
N LEU A 30 17.45 -16.84 -17.11
CA LEU A 30 16.88 -18.05 -17.64
C LEU A 30 17.47 -18.34 -19.02
N ASP A 31 17.55 -19.61 -19.39
CA ASP A 31 17.91 -20.02 -20.74
C ASP A 31 16.68 -20.04 -21.68
N GLU A 32 16.86 -20.55 -22.89
CA GLU A 32 15.79 -20.71 -23.88
C GLU A 32 14.66 -21.65 -23.44
N ASN A 33 14.97 -22.64 -22.59
CA ASN A 33 14.00 -23.59 -22.03
C ASN A 33 13.26 -23.01 -20.83
N GLY A 34 13.82 -21.94 -20.22
CA GLY A 34 13.32 -21.30 -19.01
C GLY A 34 13.98 -21.85 -17.74
N ASP A 35 15.13 -22.52 -17.86
CA ASP A 35 15.90 -23.05 -16.75
C ASP A 35 16.86 -21.99 -16.18
N PRO A 36 17.11 -21.97 -14.86
CA PRO A 36 17.93 -20.95 -14.22
C PRO A 36 19.40 -21.02 -14.65
N VAL A 37 19.93 -19.86 -15.05
CA VAL A 37 21.30 -19.68 -15.53
C VAL A 37 22.17 -19.05 -14.43
N PRO A 38 23.38 -19.58 -14.17
CA PRO A 38 24.33 -18.96 -13.26
C PRO A 38 24.68 -17.52 -13.65
N MET A 39 24.82 -16.64 -12.65
CA MET A 39 25.16 -15.22 -12.86
C MET A 39 26.42 -14.99 -13.69
N LYS A 40 27.39 -15.92 -13.62
CA LYS A 40 28.63 -15.83 -14.42
C LYS A 40 28.34 -15.86 -15.92
N LEU A 41 27.43 -16.73 -16.36
CA LEU A 41 27.00 -16.82 -17.76
C LEU A 41 26.15 -15.61 -18.16
N ALA A 42 25.27 -15.14 -17.26
CA ALA A 42 24.51 -13.91 -17.51
C ALA A 42 25.40 -12.69 -17.67
N SER A 43 26.46 -12.57 -16.87
CA SER A 43 27.47 -11.51 -17.02
C SER A 43 28.22 -11.62 -18.35
N GLN A 44 28.48 -12.83 -18.85
CA GLN A 44 29.09 -13.04 -20.17
C GLN A 44 28.16 -12.66 -21.31
N ALA A 45 26.85 -12.84 -21.15
CA ALA A 45 25.82 -12.32 -22.06
C ALA A 45 25.66 -10.79 -21.97
N GLY A 46 26.40 -10.13 -21.07
CA GLY A 46 26.45 -8.67 -20.93
C GLY A 46 25.45 -8.07 -19.95
N PHE A 47 24.76 -8.87 -19.14
CA PHE A 47 23.91 -8.34 -18.06
C PHE A 47 24.75 -7.72 -16.93
N ASP A 48 24.27 -6.62 -16.36
CA ASP A 48 24.88 -6.02 -15.16
C ASP A 48 24.35 -6.71 -13.91
N THR A 49 24.87 -7.91 -13.67
CA THR A 49 24.48 -8.77 -12.54
C THR A 49 24.57 -8.09 -11.18
N LYS A 50 25.52 -7.16 -10.98
CA LYS A 50 25.67 -6.43 -9.71
C LYS A 50 24.58 -5.38 -9.52
N ARG A 51 24.17 -4.70 -10.60
CA ARG A 51 23.06 -3.77 -10.57
C ARG A 51 21.74 -4.53 -10.38
N ASP A 52 21.54 -5.59 -11.14
CA ASP A 52 20.28 -6.33 -11.16
C ASP A 52 19.99 -6.98 -9.78
N VAL A 53 21.00 -7.53 -9.09
CA VAL A 53 20.83 -8.04 -7.70
C VAL A 53 20.44 -6.95 -6.71
N ARG A 54 21.03 -5.74 -6.85
CA ARG A 54 20.67 -4.61 -5.97
C ARG A 54 19.25 -4.16 -6.23
N GLU A 55 18.82 -4.20 -7.48
CA GLU A 55 17.46 -3.86 -7.89
C GLU A 55 16.45 -4.89 -7.37
N ALA A 56 16.75 -6.18 -7.48
CA ALA A 56 15.95 -7.27 -6.90
C ALA A 56 15.74 -7.06 -5.39
N ALA A 57 16.84 -6.81 -4.66
CA ALA A 57 16.78 -6.56 -3.22
C ALA A 57 15.98 -5.29 -2.88
N ARG A 58 16.04 -4.26 -3.73
CA ARG A 58 15.24 -3.04 -3.56
C ARG A 58 13.75 -3.31 -3.79
N LEU A 59 13.40 -4.03 -4.84
CA LEU A 59 12.02 -4.40 -5.14
C LEU A 59 11.41 -5.26 -4.03
N GLU A 60 12.17 -6.22 -3.49
CA GLU A 60 11.71 -7.04 -2.37
C GLU A 60 11.48 -6.20 -1.11
N LYS A 61 12.39 -5.26 -0.80
CA LYS A 61 12.18 -4.32 0.31
C LYS A 61 10.92 -3.47 0.13
N LEU A 62 10.68 -2.98 -1.09
CA LEU A 62 9.47 -2.21 -1.39
C LEU A 62 8.20 -3.07 -1.27
N ARG A 63 8.25 -4.32 -1.73
CA ARG A 63 7.14 -5.28 -1.59
C ARG A 63 6.81 -5.55 -0.13
N LEU A 64 7.82 -5.79 0.70
CA LEU A 64 7.67 -6.00 2.14
C LEU A 64 7.15 -4.73 2.85
N ALA A 65 7.66 -3.56 2.50
CA ALA A 65 7.17 -2.30 3.04
C ALA A 65 5.71 -2.05 2.67
N LYS A 66 5.33 -2.32 1.41
CA LYS A 66 3.93 -2.24 0.96
C LYS A 66 3.05 -3.23 1.72
N ALA A 67 3.46 -4.48 1.84
CA ALA A 67 2.69 -5.48 2.58
C ALA A 67 2.49 -5.08 4.06
N LYS A 68 3.50 -4.43 4.67
CA LYS A 68 3.39 -3.91 6.04
C LYS A 68 2.39 -2.75 6.13
N ILE A 69 2.43 -1.81 5.17
CA ILE A 69 1.43 -0.74 5.06
C ILE A 69 0.05 -1.37 4.88
N ASP A 70 -0.15 -2.24 3.91
CA ASP A 70 -1.45 -2.86 3.64
C ASP A 70 -1.99 -3.56 4.91
N LEU A 71 -1.14 -4.23 5.69
CA LEU A 71 -1.52 -4.87 6.95
C LEU A 71 -1.88 -3.85 8.05
N GLU A 72 -1.12 -2.76 8.18
CA GLU A 72 -1.46 -1.66 9.11
C GLU A 72 -2.75 -0.93 8.74
N TYR A 73 -3.11 -0.87 7.46
CA TYR A 73 -4.31 -0.18 7.00
C TYR A 73 -5.56 -1.08 6.93
N VAL A 74 -5.41 -2.40 6.72
CA VAL A 74 -6.53 -3.36 6.77
C VAL A 74 -7.17 -3.39 8.17
N ASP A 75 -6.40 -3.20 9.24
CA ASP A 75 -6.93 -3.13 10.62
C ASP A 75 -7.62 -1.79 10.94
N ASN A 76 -7.42 -0.75 10.13
CA ASN A 76 -7.92 0.62 10.35
C ASN A 76 -8.95 1.08 9.30
N ASP A 77 -9.49 0.14 8.50
CA ASP A 77 -10.41 0.45 7.40
C ASP A 77 -11.72 1.11 7.91
N ASP A 78 -12.15 0.75 9.12
CA ASP A 78 -13.29 1.36 9.80
C ASP A 78 -13.01 2.81 10.22
N ASP A 79 -11.79 3.11 10.66
CA ASP A 79 -11.36 4.45 11.06
C ASP A 79 -11.31 5.37 9.84
N PHE A 80 -10.85 4.86 8.69
CA PHE A 80 -10.80 5.61 7.44
C PHE A 80 -12.20 5.92 6.90
N GLN A 81 -13.11 4.94 6.88
CA GLN A 81 -14.49 5.14 6.39
C GLN A 81 -15.26 6.13 7.27
N VAL A 82 -15.05 6.09 8.59
CA VAL A 82 -15.62 7.08 9.53
C VAL A 82 -15.04 8.47 9.27
N LEU A 83 -13.72 8.58 9.09
CA LEU A 83 -13.04 9.86 8.83
C LEU A 83 -13.49 10.49 7.51
N GLU A 84 -13.52 9.71 6.42
CA GLU A 84 -13.95 10.16 5.09
C GLU A 84 -15.39 10.69 5.13
N HIS A 85 -16.29 10.00 5.84
CA HIS A 85 -17.66 10.45 5.97
C HIS A 85 -17.79 11.78 6.73
N ILE A 86 -16.99 11.97 7.78
CA ILE A 86 -16.95 13.24 8.55
C ILE A 86 -16.31 14.37 7.72
N GLU A 87 -15.26 14.09 6.94
CA GLU A 87 -14.63 15.08 6.06
C GLU A 87 -15.62 15.62 5.02
N ASN A 88 -16.46 14.73 4.47
CA ASN A 88 -17.57 15.05 3.57
C ASN A 88 -18.75 15.76 4.26
N GLY A 89 -18.66 16.03 5.57
CA GLY A 89 -19.69 16.75 6.33
C GLY A 89 -20.88 15.88 6.76
N GLY A 90 -20.78 14.57 6.60
CA GLY A 90 -21.83 13.63 7.00
C GLY A 90 -21.91 13.48 8.52
N LYS A 91 -23.13 13.30 9.05
CA LYS A 91 -23.33 12.98 10.47
C LYS A 91 -23.38 11.48 10.67
N LEU A 92 -22.73 11.03 11.73
CA LEU A 92 -22.66 9.63 12.12
C LEU A 92 -23.54 9.38 13.35
N LYS A 93 -24.17 8.22 13.40
CA LYS A 93 -24.97 7.75 14.53
C LYS A 93 -24.54 6.34 14.92
N VAL A 94 -24.32 6.14 16.21
CA VAL A 94 -24.10 4.81 16.78
C VAL A 94 -25.46 4.14 16.93
N ARG A 95 -25.61 2.91 16.43
CA ARG A 95 -26.82 2.09 16.65
C ARG A 95 -26.46 0.75 17.28
N ARG A 96 -27.33 0.26 18.15
CA ARG A 96 -27.20 -1.05 18.80
C ARG A 96 -27.63 -2.17 17.85
N MET A 97 -26.82 -3.21 17.79
CA MET A 97 -27.03 -4.44 17.03
C MET A 97 -27.60 -5.55 17.93
N ALA A 98 -28.11 -6.62 17.32
CA ALA A 98 -28.81 -7.72 18.00
C ALA A 98 -27.98 -8.45 19.08
N ASN A 99 -26.65 -8.40 18.98
CA ASN A 99 -25.69 -9.03 19.90
C ASN A 99 -25.25 -8.12 21.07
N GLY A 100 -25.90 -6.97 21.27
CA GLY A 100 -25.48 -5.99 22.28
C GLY A 100 -24.24 -5.19 21.91
N ARG A 101 -23.69 -5.40 20.71
CA ARG A 101 -22.62 -4.57 20.14
C ARG A 101 -23.24 -3.38 19.39
N HIS A 102 -22.39 -2.46 18.98
CA HIS A 102 -22.76 -1.21 18.32
C HIS A 102 -22.03 -1.10 16.98
N ALA A 103 -22.65 -0.45 16.01
CA ALA A 103 -22.02 -0.11 14.74
C ALA A 103 -22.33 1.34 14.38
N ILE A 104 -21.50 1.93 13.53
CA ILE A 104 -21.65 3.32 13.11
C ILE A 104 -22.40 3.36 11.79
N PHE A 105 -23.42 4.21 11.72
CA PHE A 105 -24.27 4.41 10.55
C PHE A 105 -24.27 5.87 10.13
N ASN A 106 -24.46 6.12 8.83
CA ASN A 106 -24.71 7.46 8.31
C ASN A 106 -26.17 7.91 8.52
N GLU A 107 -26.48 9.14 8.12
CA GLU A 107 -27.86 9.66 8.16
C GLU A 107 -28.82 8.88 7.25
N ALA A 108 -28.32 8.31 6.14
CA ALA A 108 -29.10 7.46 5.23
C ALA A 108 -29.43 6.06 5.83
N GLY A 109 -28.82 5.71 6.96
CA GLY A 109 -29.00 4.42 7.62
C GLY A 109 -28.12 3.30 7.05
N GLU A 110 -27.14 3.64 6.23
CA GLU A 110 -26.12 2.70 5.75
C GLU A 110 -25.03 2.54 6.81
N ARG A 111 -24.53 1.31 6.92
CA ARG A 111 -23.50 0.94 7.87
C ARG A 111 -22.13 1.36 7.33
N ILE A 112 -21.40 2.16 8.10
CA ILE A 112 -20.08 2.70 7.72
C ILE A 112 -18.94 1.80 8.22
N THR A 113 -19.12 1.09 9.33
CA THR A 113 -18.06 0.23 9.86
C THR A 113 -18.32 -1.24 9.57
N LYS A 114 -17.31 -1.99 9.17
CA LYS A 114 -17.36 -3.44 8.94
C LYS A 114 -17.41 -4.23 10.25
N ARG A 115 -16.72 -3.79 11.31
CA ARG A 115 -16.76 -4.45 12.62
C ARG A 115 -17.82 -3.88 13.55
N ASP A 116 -18.19 -4.69 14.53
CA ASP A 116 -19.06 -4.33 15.65
C ASP A 116 -18.19 -3.90 16.85
N PHE A 117 -18.54 -2.81 17.52
CA PHE A 117 -17.82 -2.21 18.64
C PHE A 117 -18.62 -2.30 19.93
N ASN A 118 -18.00 -2.00 21.07
CA ASN A 118 -18.78 -1.58 22.23
C ASN A 118 -19.23 -0.10 22.07
N GLN A 119 -20.14 0.37 22.92
CA GLN A 119 -20.66 1.74 22.80
C GLN A 119 -19.56 2.80 22.95
N ALA A 120 -18.71 2.65 23.96
CA ALA A 120 -17.65 3.60 24.27
C ALA A 120 -16.60 3.68 23.15
N GLU A 121 -16.24 2.55 22.53
CA GLU A 121 -15.33 2.46 21.39
C GLU A 121 -15.92 3.14 20.15
N ALA A 122 -17.21 2.93 19.86
CA ALA A 122 -17.86 3.58 18.72
C ALA A 122 -17.93 5.10 18.88
N GLU A 123 -18.22 5.57 20.10
CA GLU A 123 -18.24 7.00 20.43
C GLU A 123 -16.83 7.61 20.39
N ASP A 124 -15.83 6.92 20.94
CA ASP A 124 -14.41 7.34 20.91
C ASP A 124 -13.89 7.42 19.47
N LEU A 125 -14.26 6.47 18.61
CA LEU A 125 -13.89 6.48 17.20
C LEU A 125 -14.46 7.70 16.46
N ILE A 126 -15.74 8.04 16.69
CA ILE A 126 -16.36 9.24 16.12
C ILE A 126 -15.66 10.50 16.65
N ALA A 127 -15.42 10.58 17.96
CA ALA A 127 -14.81 11.73 18.59
C ALA A 127 -13.38 11.99 18.10
N LYS A 128 -12.56 10.94 18.00
CA LYS A 128 -11.20 11.00 17.44
C LYS A 128 -11.21 11.50 16.00
N SER A 129 -12.08 10.93 15.16
CA SER A 129 -12.18 11.33 13.76
C SER A 129 -12.67 12.76 13.59
N GLN A 130 -13.64 13.21 14.40
CA GLN A 130 -14.06 14.62 14.41
C GLN A 130 -12.93 15.56 14.83
N ALA A 131 -12.17 15.23 15.88
CA ALA A 131 -11.03 16.03 16.33
C ALA A 131 -9.93 16.13 15.27
N LEU A 132 -9.66 15.04 14.54
CA LEU A 132 -8.72 15.04 13.41
C LEU A 132 -9.18 15.96 12.28
N VAL A 133 -10.46 15.93 11.90
CA VAL A 133 -11.00 16.84 10.87
C VAL A 133 -10.97 18.30 11.32
N SER A 134 -11.32 18.58 12.58
CA SER A 134 -11.25 19.92 13.14
C SER A 134 -9.83 20.48 13.20
N SER A 135 -8.84 19.66 13.58
CA SER A 135 -7.43 20.07 13.57
C SER A 135 -6.88 20.32 12.15
N ARG A 136 -7.38 19.63 11.13
CA ARG A 136 -7.02 19.86 9.72
C ARG A 136 -7.68 21.11 9.13
N LYS A 137 -8.90 21.44 9.54
CA LYS A 137 -9.67 22.61 9.06
C LYS A 137 -9.32 23.92 9.79
N ALA A 138 -8.58 23.87 10.90
CA ALA A 138 -8.09 25.08 11.56
C ALA A 138 -7.12 25.83 10.62
N PRO A 139 -7.42 27.08 10.23
CA PRO A 139 -6.50 27.85 9.41
C PRO A 139 -5.21 28.12 10.21
N LYS A 140 -4.05 27.96 9.58
CA LYS A 140 -2.74 28.44 10.05
C LYS A 140 -2.66 29.98 10.12
N ASN A 141 -3.69 30.66 10.62
CA ASN A 141 -3.77 32.10 10.71
C ASN A 141 -3.86 32.53 12.17
N GLU A 142 -2.73 32.50 12.89
CA GLU A 142 -2.54 33.38 14.06
C GLU A 142 -1.07 33.65 14.43
N ALA A 143 -0.10 33.37 13.54
CA ALA A 143 1.30 33.74 13.76
C ALA A 143 1.79 34.95 12.93
N ALA A 144 0.95 35.54 12.08
CA ALA A 144 1.36 36.59 11.14
C ALA A 144 0.79 38.00 11.42
N ARG A 145 0.08 38.22 12.54
CA ARG A 145 -0.54 39.54 12.86
C ARG A 145 -0.02 40.27 14.10
N SER A 146 0.99 39.75 14.82
CA SER A 146 1.60 40.50 15.95
C SER A 146 3.02 41.03 15.68
N ALA A 147 3.50 41.02 14.43
CA ALA A 147 4.82 41.55 14.06
C ALA A 147 4.77 42.87 13.27
N ALA A 148 3.60 43.52 13.21
CA ALA A 148 3.39 44.77 12.49
C ALA A 148 2.63 45.81 13.32
N ALA A 149 2.92 45.88 14.63
CA ALA A 149 2.52 46.98 15.50
C ALA A 149 3.79 47.65 16.08
#